data_AF-A0A0L0VBD1-F1
#
_entry.id   AF-A0A0L0VBD1-F1
#
_cell.length_a   1.000
_cell.length_b   1.000
_cell.length_c   1.000
_cell.angle_alpha   90.00
_cell.angle_beta   90.00
_cell.angle_gamma   90.00
#
_symmetry.space_group_name_H-M   'P 1'
#
loop_
_entity.id
_entity.type
_entity.pdbx_description
1 polymer ?
#
loop_
_entity_poly.entity_id
_entity_poly.type
_entity_poly.pdbx_seq_one_letter_code
_entity_poly.pdbx_strand_id
1 'polypeptide(L)'
;MHLCVGNSSTYLTNTGSLLLNKINVHGFSTITKLDKVRVQYPNKPSQTDLCVTLQHSDYNNSSRDSILFKTVYIVPGNKILGKTHSLFELGAVVIMVGHMSGYLDKVTTWEVQVGALITLRLPLITTS
;
A
#
# COMPACT_ATOMS: atom_id res chain seq x y z
N MET A 1 4.41 22.25 2.15
CA MET A 1 4.30 20.78 2.08
C MET A 1 4.78 20.37 0.69
N HIS A 2 5.99 19.85 0.54
CA HIS A 2 6.50 19.40 -0.76
C HIS A 2 6.10 17.94 -0.91
N LEU A 3 5.04 17.68 -1.69
CA LEU A 3 4.59 16.33 -2.00
C LEU A 3 5.54 15.80 -3.07
N CYS A 4 6.58 15.06 -2.68
CA CYS A 4 7.50 14.41 -3.61
C CYS A 4 6.79 13.23 -4.30
N VAL A 5 5.87 13.53 -5.22
CA VAL A 5 5.28 12.54 -6.12
C VAL A 5 6.32 12.29 -7.21
N GLY A 6 7.30 11.45 -6.92
CA GLY A 6 8.29 11.03 -7.91
C GLY A 6 7.64 10.13 -8.96
N ASN A 7 8.07 10.26 -10.22
CA ASN A 7 7.71 9.29 -11.25
C ASN A 7 8.26 7.91 -10.82
N SER A 8 7.48 6.84 -10.95
CA SER A 8 7.91 5.46 -10.66
C SER A 8 9.26 5.07 -11.32
N SER A 9 9.61 5.70 -12.45
CA SER A 9 10.90 5.51 -13.13
C SER A 9 12.12 5.93 -12.30
N THR A 10 11.95 6.82 -11.33
CA THR A 10 13.03 7.27 -10.42
C THR A 10 13.44 6.18 -9.42
N TYR A 11 12.61 5.15 -9.24
CA TYR A 11 12.82 4.09 -8.24
C TYR A 11 13.18 2.73 -8.85
N LEU A 12 13.39 2.67 -10.17
CA LEU A 12 13.61 1.42 -10.90
C LEU A 12 14.86 1.54 -11.76
N THR A 13 15.96 0.93 -11.31
CA THR A 13 17.15 0.76 -12.15
C THR A 13 17.17 -0.56 -12.91
N ASN A 14 16.31 -1.56 -12.60
CA ASN A 14 16.49 -2.88 -13.24
C ASN A 14 15.36 -3.93 -13.19
N THR A 15 14.09 -3.59 -12.95
CA THR A 15 13.03 -4.62 -12.85
C THR A 15 11.91 -4.38 -13.86
N GLY A 16 11.57 -5.42 -14.64
CA GLY A 16 10.43 -5.48 -15.57
C GLY A 16 9.07 -5.47 -14.87
N SER A 17 8.90 -4.55 -13.93
CA SER A 17 7.70 -4.38 -13.12
C SER A 17 6.53 -3.95 -13.99
N LEU A 18 5.43 -4.70 -13.95
CA LEU A 18 4.19 -4.43 -14.70
C LEU A 18 3.51 -3.11 -14.30
N LEU A 19 4.00 -2.44 -13.26
CA LEU A 19 3.48 -1.17 -12.74
C LEU A 19 4.37 0.03 -13.12
N LEU A 20 5.29 -0.14 -14.07
CA LEU A 20 6.10 0.96 -14.61
C LEU A 20 5.22 2.14 -15.05
N ASN A 21 5.60 3.37 -14.70
CA ASN A 21 4.89 4.63 -14.96
C ASN A 21 3.53 4.79 -14.27
N LYS A 22 3.13 3.88 -13.38
CA LYS A 22 1.95 4.09 -12.53
C LYS A 22 2.34 5.00 -11.36
N ILE A 23 1.45 5.91 -10.98
CA ILE A 23 1.67 6.87 -9.90
C ILE A 23 0.80 6.60 -8.68
N ASN A 24 -0.34 5.92 -8.88
CA ASN A 24 -1.32 5.58 -7.86
C ASN A 24 -1.83 4.15 -8.08
N VAL A 25 -2.30 3.53 -7.00
CA VAL A 25 -2.99 2.24 -7.00
C VAL A 25 -4.38 2.46 -6.40
N HIS A 26 -5.41 2.10 -7.15
CA HIS A 26 -6.82 2.15 -6.73
C HIS A 26 -7.46 0.80 -7.05
N GLY A 27 -8.06 0.15 -6.05
CA GLY A 27 -8.76 -1.12 -6.27
C GLY A 27 -9.02 -1.86 -4.97
N PHE A 28 -9.90 -2.87 -5.05
CA PHE A 28 -10.09 -3.82 -3.96
C PHE A 28 -8.83 -4.64 -3.77
N SER A 29 -8.51 -4.91 -2.51
CA SER A 29 -7.30 -5.60 -2.13
C SER A 29 -7.50 -6.34 -0.82
N THR A 30 -6.78 -7.44 -0.63
CA THR A 30 -6.83 -8.20 0.62
C THR A 30 -5.60 -7.89 1.46
N ILE A 31 -5.80 -7.62 2.75
CA ILE A 31 -4.70 -7.44 3.69
C ILE A 31 -4.04 -8.79 3.94
N THR A 32 -2.76 -8.90 3.57
CA THR A 32 -1.97 -10.14 3.71
C THR A 32 -0.89 -10.06 4.80
N LYS A 33 -0.51 -8.85 5.21
CA LYS A 33 0.45 -8.64 6.29
C LYS A 33 0.24 -7.29 6.97
N LEU A 34 0.52 -7.24 8.28
CA LEU A 34 0.50 -6.03 9.10
C LEU A 34 1.78 -6.01 9.94
N ASP A 35 2.63 -5.01 9.74
CA ASP A 35 3.86 -4.83 10.51
C ASP A 35 3.89 -3.43 11.14
N LYS A 36 4.23 -3.34 12.42
CA LYS A 36 4.49 -2.06 13.09
C LYS A 36 5.97 -1.76 13.04
N VAL A 37 6.33 -0.63 12.45
CA VAL A 37 7.73 -0.22 12.26
C VAL A 37 7.96 1.10 13.00
N ARG A 38 8.91 1.09 13.93
CA ARG A 38 9.33 2.33 14.59
C ARG A 38 10.22 3.11 13.63
N VAL A 39 9.81 4.33 13.32
CA VAL A 39 10.50 5.22 12.39
C VAL A 39 10.90 6.52 13.09
N GLN A 40 12.08 7.01 12.71
CA GLN A 40 12.59 8.29 13.15
C GLN A 40 12.88 9.15 11.92
N TYR A 41 12.00 10.13 11.68
CA TYR A 41 12.20 11.08 10.60
C TYR A 41 13.06 12.25 11.09
N PRO A 42 13.89 12.84 10.22
CA PRO A 42 14.61 14.07 10.54
C PRO A 42 13.62 15.14 11.02
N ASN A 43 13.93 15.79 12.15
CA ASN A 43 13.13 16.86 12.74
C ASN A 43 11.68 16.50 13.13
N LYS A 44 11.37 15.22 13.33
CA LYS A 44 10.08 14.78 13.90
C LYS A 44 10.29 13.84 15.08
N PRO A 45 9.35 13.80 16.05
CA PRO A 45 9.39 12.79 17.09
C PRO A 45 9.33 11.39 16.49
N SER A 46 9.96 10.43 17.16
CA SER A 46 9.83 9.01 16.76
C SER A 46 8.36 8.61 16.77
N GLN A 47 7.92 7.92 15.74
CA GLN A 47 6.56 7.39 15.65
C GLN A 47 6.61 5.90 15.25
N THR A 48 5.49 5.20 15.45
CA THR A 48 5.34 3.81 15.01
C THR A 48 4.36 3.77 13.86
N ASP A 49 4.86 3.51 12.66
CA ASP A 49 4.03 3.39 11.46
C ASP A 49 3.50 1.98 11.33
N LEU A 50 2.35 1.85 10.68
CA LEU A 50 1.79 0.55 10.32
C LEU A 50 2.01 0.34 8.82
N CYS A 51 2.82 -0.66 8.49
CA CYS A 51 3.02 -1.16 7.14
C CYS A 51 1.99 -2.25 6.87
N VAL A 52 1.13 -2.01 5.88
CA VAL A 52 0.03 -2.89 5.48
C VAL A 52 0.36 -3.45 4.10
N THR A 53 0.62 -4.76 4.01
CA THR A 53 0.81 -5.41 2.69
C THR A 53 -0.54 -5.80 2.12
N LEU A 54 -0.86 -5.22 0.98
CA LEU A 54 -2.05 -5.53 0.20
C LEU A 54 -1.70 -6.45 -0.96
N GLN A 55 -2.53 -7.46 -1.17
CA GLN A 55 -2.55 -8.22 -2.41
C GLN A 55 -3.68 -7.70 -3.29
N HIS A 56 -3.32 -7.22 -4.47
CA HIS A 56 -4.22 -6.78 -5.51
C HIS A 56 -4.38 -7.87 -6.56
N SER A 57 -5.55 -7.87 -7.20
CA SER A 57 -5.81 -8.62 -8.43
C SER A 57 -6.14 -7.63 -9.53
N ASP A 58 -5.51 -7.77 -10.69
CA ASP A 58 -5.84 -7.00 -11.89
C ASP A 58 -5.92 -7.95 -13.09
N TYR A 59 -6.65 -7.56 -14.12
CA TYR A 59 -6.77 -8.37 -15.34
C TYR A 59 -5.80 -7.84 -16.40
N ASN A 60 -4.86 -8.69 -16.81
CA ASN A 60 -3.92 -8.36 -17.86
C ASN A 60 -4.50 -8.74 -19.23
N ASN A 61 -4.87 -7.72 -20.01
CA ASN A 61 -5.43 -7.91 -21.36
C ASN A 61 -4.50 -8.62 -22.34
N SER A 62 -3.18 -8.45 -22.20
CA SER A 62 -2.21 -9.06 -23.11
C SER A 62 -2.10 -10.57 -22.89
N SER A 63 -2.06 -11.03 -21.64
CA SER A 63 -2.03 -12.45 -21.31
C SER A 63 -3.43 -13.07 -21.20
N ARG A 64 -4.48 -12.24 -21.18
CA ARG A 64 -5.88 -12.64 -20.91
C ARG A 64 -6.04 -13.41 -19.61
N ASP A 65 -5.34 -12.96 -18.57
CA ASP A 65 -5.29 -13.64 -17.28
C ASP A 65 -5.31 -12.65 -16.12
N SER A 66 -5.74 -13.11 -14.95
CA SER A 66 -5.63 -12.36 -13.70
C SER A 66 -4.18 -12.39 -13.21
N ILE A 67 -3.65 -11.23 -12.87
CA ILE A 67 -2.35 -11.09 -12.22
C ILE A 67 -2.56 -10.70 -10.77
N LEU A 68 -1.77 -11.30 -9.90
CA LEU A 68 -1.68 -10.91 -8.50
C LEU A 68 -0.38 -10.15 -8.28
N PHE A 69 -0.48 -9.02 -7.59
CA PHE A 69 0.70 -8.27 -7.18
C PHE A 69 0.52 -7.70 -5.79
N LYS A 70 1.63 -7.49 -5.11
CA LYS A 70 1.66 -6.95 -3.75
C LYS A 70 2.13 -5.50 -3.76
N THR A 71 1.67 -4.77 -2.76
CA THR A 71 2.05 -3.38 -2.46
C THR A 71 2.13 -3.23 -0.95
N VAL A 72 3.06 -2.42 -0.46
CA VAL A 72 3.19 -2.07 0.96
C VAL A 72 2.71 -0.65 1.14
N TYR A 73 1.62 -0.49 1.86
CA TYR A 73 1.10 0.81 2.24
C TYR A 73 1.61 1.21 3.61
N ILE A 74 2.13 2.42 3.74
CA ILE A 74 2.56 2.99 5.01
C ILE A 74 1.46 3.89 5.55
N VAL A 75 0.93 3.54 6.72
CA VAL A 75 -0.02 4.36 7.50
C VAL A 75 0.76 5.04 8.64
N PRO A 76 1.03 6.35 8.54
CA PRO A 76 1.82 7.06 9.55
C PRO A 76 1.23 6.96 10.96
N GLY A 77 2.07 6.69 11.96
CA GLY A 77 1.73 6.68 13.39
C GLY A 77 1.53 8.06 14.02
N ASN A 78 1.23 9.08 13.22
CA ASN A 78 1.05 10.44 13.72
C ASN A 78 -0.30 10.60 14.45
N LYS A 79 -0.53 11.76 15.08
CA LYS A 79 -1.75 12.01 15.88
C LYS A 79 -3.07 11.86 15.10
N ILE A 80 -3.03 11.98 13.77
CA ILE A 80 -4.19 11.93 12.90
C ILE A 80 -4.48 10.49 12.49
N LEU A 81 -3.49 9.80 11.92
CA LEU A 81 -3.66 8.46 11.32
C LEU A 81 -3.31 7.31 12.27
N GLY A 82 -2.51 7.52 13.32
CA GLY A 82 -2.11 6.45 14.24
C GLY A 82 -3.30 5.79 14.96
N LYS A 83 -4.39 6.54 15.17
CA LYS A 83 -5.63 6.00 15.76
C LYS A 83 -6.37 5.02 14.85
N THR A 84 -6.09 5.01 13.54
CA THR A 84 -6.76 4.11 12.59
C THR A 84 -6.08 2.75 12.50
N HIS A 85 -4.91 2.55 13.11
CA HIS A 85 -4.16 1.30 13.04
C HIS A 85 -4.96 0.09 13.50
N SER A 86 -5.83 0.25 14.50
CA SER A 86 -6.69 -0.83 15.00
C SER A 86 -7.83 -1.23 14.06
N LEU A 87 -8.06 -0.48 12.98
CA LEU A 87 -9.10 -0.79 11.99
C LEU A 87 -8.64 -1.83 10.96
N PHE A 88 -7.35 -2.13 10.89
CA PHE A 88 -6.76 -3.06 9.93
C PHE A 88 -6.75 -4.48 10.50
N GLU A 89 -7.33 -5.40 9.76
CA GLU A 89 -7.44 -6.81 10.12
C GLU A 89 -6.88 -7.67 8.98
N LEU A 90 -6.10 -8.70 9.30
CA LEU A 90 -5.61 -9.65 8.30
C LEU A 90 -6.79 -10.33 7.60
N GLY A 91 -6.70 -10.50 6.28
CA GLY A 91 -7.76 -11.10 5.47
C GLY A 91 -8.91 -10.15 5.09
N ALA A 92 -8.98 -8.95 5.68
CA ALA A 92 -9.99 -7.98 5.30
C ALA A 92 -9.77 -7.46 3.87
N VAL A 93 -10.88 -7.28 3.15
CA VAL A 93 -10.90 -6.62 1.84
C VAL A 93 -11.03 -5.12 2.04
N VAL A 94 -10.11 -4.33 1.48
CA VAL A 94 -10.04 -2.88 1.67
C VAL A 94 -9.75 -2.15 0.36
N ILE A 95 -10.05 -0.86 0.33
CA ILE A 95 -9.57 0.08 -0.70
C ILE A 95 -8.69 1.11 0.00
N MET A 96 -7.40 1.16 -0.36
CA MET A 96 -6.50 2.18 0.15
C MET A 96 -6.04 3.11 -0.95
N VAL A 97 -6.06 4.41 -0.66
CA VAL A 97 -5.63 5.45 -1.59
C VAL A 97 -4.38 6.12 -1.04
N GLY A 98 -3.32 6.06 -1.84
CA GLY A 98 -2.04 6.66 -1.54
C GLY A 98 -1.25 6.91 -2.81
N HIS A 99 -0.11 7.58 -2.65
CA HIS A 99 0.82 7.85 -3.73
C HIS A 99 2.02 6.93 -3.59
N MET A 100 2.57 6.46 -4.71
CA MET A 100 3.80 5.67 -4.68
C MET A 100 4.95 6.53 -4.11
N SER A 101 5.61 6.02 -3.07
CA SER A 101 6.72 6.69 -2.37
C SER A 101 8.07 6.05 -2.65
N GLY A 102 8.10 4.80 -3.15
CA GLY A 102 9.33 4.10 -3.47
C GLY A 102 9.11 2.66 -3.93
N TYR A 103 10.21 1.94 -4.11
CA TYR A 103 10.21 0.53 -4.46
C TYR A 103 11.16 -0.23 -3.52
N LEU A 104 10.66 -1.32 -2.94
CA LEU A 104 11.42 -2.17 -2.02
C LEU A 104 12.07 -3.32 -2.80
N ASP A 105 13.28 -3.10 -3.31
CA ASP A 105 14.01 -4.06 -4.16
C ASP A 105 14.08 -5.47 -3.56
N LYS A 106 14.36 -5.56 -2.24
CA LYS A 106 14.53 -6.84 -1.54
C LYS A 106 13.32 -7.75 -1.60
N VAL A 107 12.12 -7.16 -1.69
CA VAL A 107 10.84 -7.87 -1.71
C VAL A 107 10.05 -7.57 -2.99
N THR A 108 10.71 -6.94 -3.98
CA THR A 108 10.18 -6.59 -5.29
C THR A 108 8.78 -5.95 -5.26
N THR A 109 8.54 -5.06 -4.30
CA THR A 109 7.19 -4.54 -4.00
C THR A 109 7.19 -3.02 -3.94
N TRP A 110 6.13 -2.40 -4.48
CA TRP A 110 5.95 -0.95 -4.39
C TRP A 110 5.59 -0.50 -2.98
N GLU A 111 6.16 0.61 -2.57
CA GLU A 111 5.81 1.32 -1.35
C GLU A 111 4.86 2.48 -1.68
N VAL A 112 3.79 2.59 -0.90
CA VAL A 112 2.73 3.58 -1.09
C VAL A 112 2.48 4.32 0.22
N GLN A 113 2.61 5.64 0.20
CA GLN A 113 2.29 6.46 1.37
C GLN A 113 0.80 6.80 1.37
N VAL A 114 0.10 6.43 2.43
CA VAL A 114 -1.35 6.62 2.54
C VAL A 114 -1.70 8.11 2.65
N GLY A 115 -2.55 8.58 1.74
CA GLY A 115 -3.10 9.94 1.75
C GLY A 115 -4.52 10.00 2.32
N ALA A 116 -5.32 8.96 2.09
CA ALA A 116 -6.66 8.79 2.65
C ALA A 116 -6.98 7.30 2.84
N LEU A 117 -7.69 6.97 3.92
CA LEU A 117 -8.15 5.61 4.21
C LEU A 117 -9.64 5.49 3.91
N ILE A 118 -10.02 4.61 2.98
CA ILE A 118 -11.42 4.25 2.72
C ILE A 118 -11.58 2.76 3.06
N THR A 119 -11.82 2.46 4.33
CA THR A 119 -12.11 1.08 4.71
C THR A 119 -13.55 0.73 4.35
N LEU A 120 -13.74 -0.07 3.31
CA LEU A 120 -15.02 -0.73 3.06
C LEU A 120 -15.01 -2.06 3.83
N ARG A 121 -15.67 -2.12 4.99
CA ARG A 121 -16.03 -3.41 5.58
C ARG A 121 -17.15 -3.99 4.72
N LEU A 122 -16.81 -4.82 3.74
CA LEU A 122 -17.83 -5.66 3.13
C LEU A 122 -18.30 -6.64 4.22
N PRO A 123 -19.60 -6.72 4.52
CA PRO A 123 -20.10 -7.74 5.43
C PRO A 123 -19.68 -9.10 4.87
N LEU A 124 -19.15 -9.98 5.74
CA LEU A 124 -18.94 -11.38 5.41
C LEU A 124 -20.29 -11.91 4.90
N ILE A 125 -20.38 -12.20 3.60
CA ILE A 125 -21.48 -12.98 3.06
C ILE A 125 -21.23 -14.39 3.58
N THR A 126 -21.81 -14.71 4.74
CA THR A 126 -21.93 -16.09 5.18
C THR A 126 -22.85 -16.76 4.17
N THR A 127 -22.27 -17.55 3.27
CA THR A 127 -23.04 -18.51 2.48
C THR A 127 -23.54 -19.57 3.46
N SER A 128 -24.83 -19.50 3.76
CA SER A 128 -25.60 -20.52 4.49
C SER A 128 -25.76 -21.79 3.68
#